data_AF-A0AAW8K700-F1
#
_entry.id   AF-A0AAW8K700-F1
#
_cell.length_a   1.000
_cell.length_b   1.000
_cell.length_c   1.000
_cell.angle_alpha   90.00
_cell.angle_beta   90.00
_cell.angle_gamma   90.00
#
_symmetry.space_group_name_H-M   'P 1'
#
loop_
_entity.id
_entity.type
_entity.pdbx_description
1 polymer ?
#
loop_
_entity_poly.entity_id
_entity_poly.type
_entity_poly.pdbx_seq_one_letter_code
_entity_poly.pdbx_strand_id
1 'polypeptide(L)'
;DLHSLFPQPINQMLEQGLRRFNRRLPGFADADAVMTGVETRTSSPVRITRDAQSFQALGMQGLYPCGEGAGYAGGIMSAAVDGV
;
A
#
# COMPACT_ATOMS: atom_id res chain seq x y z
N ASP A 1 -13.41 -6.59 18.76
CA ASP A 1 -13.71 -7.33 17.53
C ASP A 1 -13.16 -6.56 16.33
N LEU A 2 -12.23 -7.14 15.58
CA LEU A 2 -11.57 -6.49 14.43
C LEU A 2 -12.44 -6.47 13.16
N HIS A 3 -13.47 -7.31 13.07
CA HIS A 3 -14.35 -7.37 11.88
C HIS A 3 -15.09 -6.04 11.62
N SER A 4 -15.26 -5.21 12.66
CA SER A 4 -15.88 -3.90 12.55
C SER A 4 -15.02 -2.84 11.82
N LEU A 5 -13.73 -3.12 11.62
CA LEU A 5 -12.76 -2.15 11.09
C LEU A 5 -12.76 -2.07 9.55
N PHE A 6 -13.26 -3.11 8.88
CA PHE A 6 -13.27 -3.19 7.42
C PHE A 6 -14.62 -3.66 6.87
N PRO A 7 -14.95 -3.31 5.61
CA PRO A 7 -16.07 -3.91 4.89
C PRO A 7 -15.95 -5.44 4.81
N GLN A 8 -17.10 -6.12 4.79
CA GLN A 8 -17.19 -7.58 4.78
C GLN A 8 -16.30 -8.29 3.73
N PRO A 9 -16.15 -7.79 2.48
CA PRO A 9 -15.27 -8.42 1.50
C PRO A 9 -13.81 -8.46 1.94
N ILE A 10 -13.31 -7.42 2.64
CA ILE A 10 -11.93 -7.38 3.13
C ILE A 10 -11.74 -8.38 4.26
N ASN A 11 -12.68 -8.45 5.21
CA ASN A 11 -12.64 -9.43 6.30
C ASN A 11 -12.55 -10.87 5.77
N GLN A 12 -13.41 -11.21 4.80
CA GLN A 12 -13.41 -12.54 4.17
C GLN A 12 -12.07 -12.86 3.51
N MET A 13 -11.47 -11.88 2.82
CA MET A 13 -10.16 -12.07 2.16
C MET A 13 -9.02 -12.21 3.16
N LEU A 14 -9.05 -11.47 4.27
CA LEU A 14 -8.06 -11.59 5.35
C LEU A 14 -8.12 -12.97 6.00
N GLU A 15 -9.32 -13.44 6.37
CA GLU A 15 -9.51 -14.79 6.93
C GLU A 15 -9.00 -15.89 5.99
N GLN A 16 -9.32 -15.80 4.70
CA GLN A 16 -8.82 -16.73 3.69
C GLN A 16 -7.30 -16.68 3.57
N GLY A 17 -6.72 -15.47 3.59
CA GLY A 17 -5.27 -15.24 3.55
C GLY A 17 -4.56 -15.91 4.72
N LEU A 18 -5.03 -15.68 5.96
CA LEU A 18 -4.47 -16.27 7.17
C LEU A 18 -4.51 -17.80 7.13
N ARG A 19 -5.67 -18.39 6.76
CA ARG A 19 -5.81 -19.86 6.61
C ARG A 19 -4.85 -20.41 5.55
N ARG A 20 -4.67 -19.70 4.43
CA ARG A 20 -3.75 -20.11 3.36
C ARG A 20 -2.29 -20.03 3.81
N PHE A 21 -1.92 -18.98 4.53
CA PHE A 21 -0.57 -18.85 5.08
C PHE A 21 -0.27 -19.91 6.10
N ASN A 22 -1.21 -20.25 6.99
CA ASN A 22 -1.00 -21.33 7.97
C ASN A 22 -0.72 -22.70 7.32
N ARG A 23 -1.28 -22.97 6.13
CA ARG A 23 -0.97 -24.19 5.35
C ARG A 23 0.45 -24.18 4.76
N ARG A 24 1.01 -23.00 4.50
CA ARG A 24 2.37 -22.84 3.94
C ARG A 24 3.43 -22.69 5.02
N LEU A 25 3.05 -22.09 6.15
CA LEU A 25 3.87 -21.80 7.31
C LEU A 25 3.05 -22.17 8.55
N PRO A 26 3.18 -23.40 9.06
CA PRO A 26 2.45 -23.84 10.24
C PRO A 26 2.71 -22.91 11.43
N GLY A 27 1.64 -22.53 12.14
CA GLY A 27 1.69 -21.59 13.26
C GLY A 27 1.44 -20.13 12.87
N PHE A 28 1.30 -19.80 11.57
CA PHE A 28 1.04 -18.43 11.14
C PHE A 28 -0.32 -17.89 11.61
N ALA A 29 -1.31 -18.77 11.82
CA ALA A 29 -2.64 -18.42 12.32
C ALA A 29 -2.91 -19.06 13.69
N ASP A 30 -1.89 -19.09 14.56
CA ASP A 30 -2.03 -19.55 15.94
C ASP A 30 -3.08 -18.71 16.70
N ALA A 31 -3.79 -19.31 17.66
CA ALA A 31 -4.78 -18.63 18.48
C ALA A 31 -4.15 -17.55 19.38
N ASP A 32 -2.87 -17.71 19.74
CA ASP A 32 -2.11 -16.74 20.54
C ASP A 32 -1.46 -15.64 19.67
N ALA A 33 -1.59 -15.71 18.35
CA ALA A 33 -1.06 -14.69 17.44
C ALA A 33 -1.87 -13.38 17.56
N VAL A 34 -1.16 -12.26 17.64
CA VAL A 34 -1.80 -10.94 17.82
C VAL A 34 -2.05 -10.27 16.47
N MET A 35 -3.29 -9.84 16.25
CA MET A 35 -3.65 -8.91 15.18
C MET A 35 -3.87 -7.52 15.74
N THR A 36 -3.17 -6.52 15.20
CA THR A 36 -3.17 -5.15 15.74
C THR A 36 -3.68 -4.16 14.72
N GLY A 37 -4.77 -3.47 15.07
CA GLY A 37 -5.21 -2.24 14.40
C GLY A 37 -5.42 -2.35 12.89
N VAL A 38 -5.36 -1.21 12.21
CA VAL A 38 -5.48 -1.09 10.75
C VAL A 38 -4.24 -0.44 10.16
N GLU A 39 -3.68 -1.06 9.13
CA GLU A 39 -2.61 -0.48 8.33
C GLU A 39 -3.24 0.14 7.06
N THR A 40 -3.37 1.46 7.03
CA THR A 40 -4.17 2.16 6.00
C THR A 40 -3.34 2.97 5.01
N ARG A 41 -2.02 3.08 5.23
CA ARG A 41 -1.12 3.94 4.47
C ARG A 41 -0.02 3.14 3.79
N THR A 42 -0.40 2.08 3.09
CA THR A 42 0.53 1.22 2.35
C THR A 42 1.08 1.91 1.09
N SER A 43 0.35 2.88 0.55
CA SER A 43 0.76 3.71 -0.59
C SER A 43 -0.07 4.99 -0.63
N SER A 44 0.34 5.97 -1.46
CA SER A 44 -0.47 7.17 -1.66
C SER A 44 -1.84 6.83 -2.25
N PRO A 45 -2.93 7.37 -1.69
CA PRO A 45 -4.28 7.17 -2.23
C PRO A 45 -4.54 8.01 -3.48
N VAL A 46 -3.59 8.85 -3.89
CA VAL A 46 -3.70 9.75 -5.04
C VAL A 46 -2.50 9.61 -5.96
N ARG A 47 -2.71 9.96 -7.23
CA ARG A 47 -1.62 10.16 -8.18
C ARG A 47 -1.69 11.57 -8.73
N ILE A 48 -0.61 12.33 -8.55
CA ILE A 48 -0.47 13.67 -9.13
C ILE A 48 0.07 13.49 -10.53
N THR A 49 -0.74 13.71 -11.56
CA THR A 49 -0.36 13.38 -12.93
C THR A 49 0.78 14.25 -13.43
N ARG A 50 1.80 13.61 -14.01
CA ARG A 50 2.93 14.25 -14.67
C ARG A 50 3.13 13.70 -16.08
N ASP A 51 3.69 14.52 -16.96
CA ASP A 51 4.08 14.11 -18.31
C ASP A 51 5.22 13.09 -18.27
N ALA A 52 5.18 12.11 -19.18
CA ALA A 52 6.08 10.96 -19.13
C ALA A 52 7.51 11.26 -19.59
N GLN A 53 7.71 12.34 -20.36
CA GLN A 53 9.01 12.70 -20.91
C GLN A 53 9.68 13.81 -20.09
N SER A 54 8.91 14.84 -19.73
CA SER A 54 9.39 16.00 -18.99
C SER A 54 9.30 15.86 -17.47
N PHE A 55 8.52 14.89 -16.97
CA PHE A 55 8.21 14.67 -15.56
C PHE A 55 7.52 15.83 -14.84
N GLN A 56 7.08 16.84 -15.58
CA GLN A 56 6.36 17.99 -15.02
C GLN A 56 4.87 17.68 -14.84
N ALA A 57 4.27 18.28 -13.82
CA ALA A 57 2.84 18.16 -13.56
C ALA A 57 2.03 18.62 -14.78
N LEU A 58 0.98 17.85 -15.11
CA LEU A 58 0.07 18.25 -16.18
C LEU A 58 -0.65 19.55 -15.77
N GLY A 59 -0.49 20.61 -16.57
CA GLY A 59 -1.10 21.91 -16.31
C GLY A 59 -0.28 22.88 -15.44
N MET A 60 0.91 22.50 -14.96
CA MET A 60 1.79 23.39 -14.22
C MET A 60 3.27 23.13 -14.54
N GLN A 61 3.85 23.96 -15.40
CA GLN A 61 5.27 23.88 -15.72
C GLN A 61 6.13 24.25 -14.50
N GLY A 62 7.26 23.56 -14.35
CA GLY A 62 8.21 23.72 -13.24
C GLY A 62 7.85 22.95 -11.96
N LEU A 63 6.67 22.31 -11.87
CA LEU A 63 6.32 21.42 -10.77
C LEU A 63 6.63 19.96 -11.16
N TYR A 64 7.37 19.24 -10.32
CA TYR A 64 7.79 17.84 -10.57
C TYR A 64 7.25 16.92 -9.47
N PRO A 65 6.07 16.31 -9.65
CA PRO A 65 5.56 15.33 -8.70
C PRO A 65 6.44 14.08 -8.72
N CYS A 66 7.02 13.69 -7.58
CA CYS A 66 7.87 12.49 -7.48
C CYS A 66 7.65 11.72 -6.18
N GLY A 67 8.16 10.49 -6.16
CA GLY A 67 8.13 9.59 -5.01
C GLY A 67 6.75 9.02 -4.69
N GLU A 68 6.63 8.45 -3.50
CA GLU A 68 5.42 7.75 -3.06
C GLU A 68 4.24 8.71 -2.87
N GLY A 69 4.48 9.90 -2.33
CA GLY A 69 3.43 10.91 -2.13
C GLY A 69 2.73 11.32 -3.43
N ALA A 70 3.50 11.45 -4.53
CA ALA A 70 2.95 11.73 -5.86
C ALA A 70 2.34 10.49 -6.54
N GLY A 71 2.54 9.30 -5.96
CA GLY A 71 2.05 8.03 -6.46
C GLY A 71 2.94 7.39 -7.53
N TYR A 72 4.24 7.70 -7.58
CA TYR A 72 5.18 7.12 -8.57
C TYR A 72 6.20 6.13 -7.98
N ALA A 73 6.21 5.97 -6.65
CA ALA A 73 7.01 4.98 -5.95
C ALA A 73 6.23 4.32 -4.81
N GLY A 74 6.83 3.36 -4.12
CA GLY A 74 6.20 2.63 -3.00
C GLY A 74 7.22 2.02 -2.03
N GLY A 75 8.40 2.64 -1.93
CA GLY A 75 9.47 2.19 -1.06
C GLY A 75 10.68 3.11 -1.14
N ILE A 76 11.61 2.96 -0.21
CA ILE A 76 12.78 3.84 -0.05
C ILE A 76 13.58 3.93 -1.36
N MET A 77 13.95 2.79 -1.94
CA MET A 77 14.77 2.74 -3.14
C MET A 77 14.02 3.27 -4.36
N SER A 78 12.75 2.90 -4.55
CA SER A 78 11.98 3.36 -5.71
C SER A 78 11.67 4.85 -5.65
N ALA A 79 11.45 5.41 -4.45
CA ALA A 79 11.26 6.83 -4.28
C ALA A 79 12.54 7.63 -4.55
N ALA A 80 13.70 7.11 -4.14
CA ALA A 80 14.98 7.71 -4.46
C ALA A 80 15.26 7.66 -5.97
N VAL A 81 15.03 6.51 -6.63
CA VAL A 81 15.22 6.36 -8.07
C VAL A 81 14.26 7.26 -8.86
N ASP A 82 13.02 7.44 -8.42
CA ASP A 82 12.07 8.36 -9.06
C ASP A 82 12.47 9.84 -8.93
N GLY A 83 13.31 10.16 -7.94
CA GLY A 83 13.81 11.52 -7.70
C GLY A 83 15.12 11.85 -8.44
N VAL A 84 15.79 10.86 -9.02
CA VAL A 84 17.03 11.01 -9.82
C VAL A 84 16.67 11.18 -11.28
#